data_AF-A0A817QTS9-F1
#
_entry.id   AF-A0A817QTS9-F1
#
_cell.length_a   1.000
_cell.length_b   1.000
_cell.length_c   1.000
_cell.angle_alpha   90.00
_cell.angle_beta   90.00
_cell.angle_gamma   90.00
#
_symmetry.space_group_name_H-M   'P 1'
#
loop_
_entity.id
_entity.type
_entity.pdbx_description
1 polymer ?
#
loop_
_entity_poly.entity_id
_entity_poly.type
_entity_poly.pdbx_seq_one_letter_code
_entity_poly.pdbx_strand_id
1 'polypeptide(L)'
;MSWSTSVKESNGLMDYINKELTEYRIENEWQTIKHAQFEISYMIWPILETMRNILRNIILWKNTLNQFIKLNAKPLHSRATRCLSCKGDLEQVAEFWIFSTRTHAIEKNGCLMCMCSLDQHVTIDYALSYTRLNNTFHDVQNAMVERLTALSHASVEFAHFLIHTAYSTKDDPFLNGLVEMIAEETYTCEIKISNNFNKQLCEELSKLANEYEQRMNKKKSIQENIDLPAVYKLIKIISECSVVREQIIAVKKRHRMMIEEYEYEVQKM
;
A
#
# COMPACT_ATOMS: atom_id res chain seq x y z
N MET A 1 -14.88 -41.18 -27.63
CA MET A 1 -14.34 -41.13 -26.26
C MET A 1 -15.41 -40.47 -25.41
N SER A 2 -16.02 -41.23 -24.50
CA SER A 2 -17.33 -40.94 -23.92
C SER A 2 -17.23 -40.23 -22.57
N TRP A 3 -18.28 -39.47 -22.25
CA TRP A 3 -18.52 -38.81 -20.97
C TRP A 3 -18.21 -39.69 -19.74
N SER A 4 -18.40 -41.00 -19.85
CA SER A 4 -18.03 -41.98 -18.81
C SER A 4 -16.54 -42.01 -18.46
N THR A 5 -15.64 -41.77 -19.42
CA THR A 5 -14.19 -41.68 -19.15
C THR A 5 -13.86 -40.40 -18.37
N SER A 6 -14.51 -39.29 -18.71
CA SER A 6 -14.31 -38.00 -18.02
C SER A 6 -14.85 -38.02 -16.59
N VAL A 7 -16.03 -38.61 -16.37
CA VAL A 7 -16.57 -38.83 -15.01
C VAL A 7 -15.68 -39.75 -14.19
N LYS A 8 -15.12 -40.79 -14.81
CA LYS A 8 -14.21 -41.73 -14.13
C LYS A 8 -12.89 -41.08 -13.71
N GLU A 9 -12.31 -40.23 -14.56
CA GLU A 9 -11.10 -39.48 -14.20
C GLU A 9 -11.37 -38.39 -13.16
N SER A 10 -12.50 -37.67 -13.26
CA SER A 10 -12.89 -36.68 -12.26
C SER A 10 -13.12 -37.32 -10.89
N ASN A 11 -13.83 -38.44 -10.85
CA ASN A 11 -14.02 -39.20 -9.61
C ASN A 11 -12.69 -39.77 -9.08
N GLY A 12 -11.80 -40.23 -9.97
CA GLY A 12 -10.45 -40.68 -9.61
C GLY A 12 -9.59 -39.57 -8.98
N LEU A 13 -9.69 -38.36 -9.52
CA LEU A 13 -9.03 -37.18 -8.95
C LEU A 13 -9.61 -36.82 -7.57
N MET A 14 -10.94 -36.84 -7.42
CA MET A 14 -11.59 -36.57 -6.14
C MET A 14 -11.26 -37.64 -5.09
N ASP A 15 -11.21 -38.91 -5.49
CA ASP A 15 -10.77 -40.00 -4.62
C ASP A 15 -9.32 -39.83 -4.18
N TYR A 16 -8.43 -39.43 -5.09
CA TYR A 16 -7.03 -39.13 -4.78
C TYR A 16 -6.91 -37.96 -3.79
N ILE A 17 -7.67 -36.87 -4.02
CA ILE A 17 -7.70 -35.72 -3.11
C ILE A 17 -8.23 -36.09 -1.72
N ASN A 18 -9.22 -36.97 -1.63
CA ASN A 18 -9.85 -37.30 -0.36
C ASN A 18 -9.10 -38.39 0.43
N LYS A 19 -8.34 -39.28 -0.25
CA LYS A 19 -7.72 -40.45 0.36
C LYS A 19 -6.20 -40.36 0.49
N GLU A 20 -5.52 -39.77 -0.50
CA GLU A 20 -4.05 -39.78 -0.61
C GLU A 20 -3.43 -38.44 -0.19
N LEU A 21 -4.15 -37.34 -0.39
CA LEU A 21 -3.81 -36.08 0.26
C LEU A 21 -4.25 -36.21 1.73
N THR A 22 -3.39 -36.82 2.56
CA THR A 22 -3.41 -36.62 4.02
C THR A 22 -3.68 -35.15 4.25
N GLU A 23 -4.67 -34.82 5.11
CA GLU A 23 -5.01 -33.46 5.54
C GLU A 23 -3.79 -32.59 5.35
N TYR A 24 -3.88 -31.58 4.47
CA TYR A 24 -2.81 -30.64 4.26
C TYR A 24 -2.52 -30.03 5.63
N ARG A 25 -1.61 -30.65 6.38
CA ARG A 25 -1.32 -30.29 7.75
C ARG A 25 -0.40 -29.10 7.62
N ILE A 26 -1.03 -27.94 7.68
CA ILE A 26 -0.42 -26.63 7.70
C ILE A 26 0.30 -26.49 9.04
N GLU A 27 1.35 -27.27 9.25
CA GLU A 27 2.10 -27.33 10.51
C GLU A 27 3.07 -26.16 10.65
N ASN A 28 3.27 -25.38 9.58
CA ASN A 28 3.87 -24.05 9.61
C ASN A 28 3.05 -23.15 8.68
N GLU A 29 2.58 -22.00 9.18
CA GLU A 29 2.02 -20.92 8.37
C GLU A 29 2.88 -20.73 7.10
N TRP A 30 2.27 -20.52 5.93
CA TRP A 30 2.90 -20.48 4.60
C TRP A 30 4.00 -19.40 4.48
N GLN A 31 5.13 -19.57 5.15
CA GLN A 31 6.26 -18.66 5.11
C GLN A 31 7.12 -18.96 3.88
N THR A 32 6.58 -18.64 2.71
CA THR A 32 7.32 -18.72 1.43
C THR A 32 7.79 -17.34 1.01
N ILE A 33 8.79 -17.28 0.13
CA ILE A 33 9.24 -16.02 -0.50
C ILE A 33 8.06 -15.33 -1.20
N LYS A 34 7.28 -16.08 -1.98
CA LYS A 34 6.14 -15.55 -2.74
C LYS A 34 5.05 -14.98 -1.82
N HIS A 35 4.76 -15.65 -0.71
CA HIS A 35 3.80 -15.14 0.26
C HIS A 35 4.30 -13.86 0.95
N ALA A 36 5.59 -13.78 1.31
CA ALA A 36 6.16 -12.56 1.87
C ALA A 36 6.14 -11.41 0.84
N GLN A 37 6.48 -11.67 -0.42
CA GLN A 37 6.37 -10.69 -1.50
C GLN A 37 4.94 -10.15 -1.62
N PHE A 38 3.94 -11.05 -1.59
CA PHE A 38 2.53 -10.70 -1.63
C PHE A 38 2.11 -9.82 -0.43
N GLU A 39 2.42 -10.22 0.81
CA GLU A 39 2.09 -9.40 1.99
C GLU A 39 2.78 -8.02 1.92
N ILE A 40 4.06 -7.96 1.53
CA ILE A 40 4.77 -6.69 1.37
C ILE A 40 4.10 -5.82 0.31
N SER A 41 3.72 -6.38 -0.84
CA SER A 41 3.08 -5.62 -1.93
C SER A 41 1.83 -4.87 -1.45
N TYR A 42 1.04 -5.47 -0.56
CA TYR A 42 -0.12 -4.80 0.03
C TYR A 42 0.19 -3.77 1.11
N MET A 43 1.40 -3.79 1.65
CA MET A 43 1.83 -2.85 2.68
C MET A 43 2.51 -1.62 2.10
N ILE A 44 2.99 -1.65 0.84
CA ILE A 44 3.73 -0.55 0.21
C ILE A 44 2.95 0.77 0.31
N TRP A 45 1.75 0.83 -0.26
CA TRP A 45 0.96 2.07 -0.22
C TRP A 45 0.54 2.47 1.20
N PRO A 46 0.03 1.54 2.04
CA PRO A 46 -0.26 1.83 3.44
C PRO A 46 0.91 2.42 4.23
N ILE A 47 2.13 1.92 4.03
CA ILE A 47 3.34 2.43 4.68
C ILE A 47 3.62 3.85 4.18
N LEU A 48 3.69 4.05 2.88
CA LEU A 48 4.03 5.35 2.28
C LEU A 48 3.03 6.45 2.66
N GLU A 49 1.72 6.19 2.59
CA GLU A 49 0.69 7.16 2.99
C GLU A 49 0.70 7.43 4.51
N THR A 50 1.06 6.42 5.31
CA THR A 50 1.30 6.63 6.75
C THR A 50 2.50 7.55 6.97
N MET A 51 3.62 7.36 6.25
CA MET A 51 4.80 8.20 6.35
C MET A 51 4.50 9.65 5.93
N ARG A 52 3.80 9.85 4.80
CA ARG A 52 3.34 11.17 4.33
C ARG A 52 2.44 11.84 5.37
N ASN A 53 1.53 11.10 5.99
CA ASN A 53 0.66 11.65 7.05
C ASN A 53 1.42 11.96 8.35
N ILE A 54 2.43 11.17 8.72
CA ILE A 54 3.31 11.49 9.86
C ILE A 54 4.06 12.78 9.59
N LEU A 55 4.62 12.98 8.39
CA LEU A 55 5.30 14.22 8.02
C LEU A 55 4.37 15.44 8.10
N ARG A 56 3.14 15.33 7.57
CA ARG A 56 2.11 16.37 7.73
C ARG A 56 1.90 16.74 9.19
N ASN A 57 1.78 15.74 10.07
CA ASN A 57 1.57 15.95 11.50
C ASN A 57 2.79 16.53 12.22
N ILE A 58 4.01 16.16 11.82
CA ILE A 58 5.24 16.79 12.33
C ILE A 58 5.28 18.27 11.93
N ILE A 59 4.90 18.62 10.70
CA ILE A 59 4.85 20.01 10.22
C ILE A 59 3.78 20.80 10.96
N LEU A 60 2.56 20.25 11.12
CA LEU A 60 1.50 20.87 11.91
C LEU A 60 1.96 21.10 13.34
N TRP A 61 2.56 20.10 13.98
CA TRP A 61 3.07 20.23 15.34
C TRP A 61 4.07 21.39 15.49
N LYS A 62 4.98 21.56 14.53
CA LYS A 62 6.00 22.62 14.54
C LYS A 62 5.42 24.02 14.32
N ASN A 63 4.37 24.16 13.51
CA ASN A 63 3.86 25.46 13.05
C ASN A 63 2.52 25.86 13.69
N THR A 64 1.75 24.90 14.19
CA THR A 64 0.36 25.08 14.62
C THR A 64 0.08 24.19 15.82
N LEU A 65 0.18 24.78 17.01
CA LEU A 65 -0.15 24.07 18.26
C LEU A 65 -1.56 23.46 18.15
N ASN A 66 -1.74 22.23 18.62
CA ASN A 66 -3.05 21.59 18.81
C ASN A 66 -3.78 21.07 17.57
N GLN A 67 -3.09 20.88 16.43
CA GLN A 67 -3.71 20.30 15.24
C GLN A 67 -3.02 19.01 14.77
N PHE A 68 -3.84 18.03 14.40
CA PHE A 68 -3.42 16.79 13.77
C PHE A 68 -4.37 16.40 12.63
N ILE A 69 -3.85 15.63 11.69
CA ILE A 69 -4.61 14.97 10.62
C ILE A 69 -4.63 13.48 10.91
N LYS A 70 -5.83 12.97 11.15
CA LYS A 70 -6.11 11.54 11.20
C LYS A 70 -6.34 11.02 9.78
N LEU A 71 -5.55 10.03 9.39
CA LEU A 71 -5.75 9.24 8.18
C LEU A 71 -6.76 8.12 8.47
N ASN A 72 -7.78 7.97 7.64
CA ASN A 72 -8.71 6.85 7.71
C ASN A 72 -8.83 6.19 6.34
N ALA A 73 -8.92 4.86 6.32
CA ALA A 73 -9.10 4.07 5.11
C ALA A 73 -10.51 3.49 5.05
N LYS A 74 -11.19 3.63 3.91
CA LYS A 74 -12.49 3.01 3.66
C LYS A 74 -12.37 2.02 2.51
N PRO A 75 -12.70 0.73 2.72
CA PRO A 75 -12.67 -0.26 1.64
C PRO A 75 -13.65 0.15 0.55
N LEU A 76 -13.29 -0.09 -0.71
CA LEU A 76 -14.16 0.17 -1.85
C LEU A 76 -15.10 -1.01 -2.09
N HIS A 77 -16.36 -0.72 -2.42
CA HIS A 77 -17.39 -1.73 -2.65
C HIS A 77 -17.33 -2.36 -4.05
N SER A 78 -16.69 -1.70 -5.00
CA SER A 78 -16.56 -2.15 -6.39
C SER A 78 -15.09 -2.12 -6.81
N ARG A 79 -14.79 -2.72 -7.97
CA ARG A 79 -13.48 -2.52 -8.61
C ARG A 79 -13.35 -1.03 -8.95
N ALA A 80 -12.28 -0.42 -8.49
CA ALA A 80 -12.00 0.98 -8.69
C ALA A 80 -10.53 1.15 -9.03
N THR A 81 -10.25 2.11 -9.89
CA THR A 81 -8.90 2.51 -10.23
C THR A 81 -8.69 3.98 -9.86
N ARG A 82 -7.43 4.39 -9.81
CA ARG A 82 -7.01 5.79 -9.79
C ARG A 82 -6.27 6.05 -11.08
N CYS A 83 -6.65 7.10 -11.81
CA CYS A 83 -5.91 7.52 -12.98
C CYS A 83 -4.72 8.41 -12.56
N LEU A 84 -3.50 8.07 -12.98
CA LEU A 84 -2.28 8.82 -12.67
C LEU A 84 -2.23 10.19 -13.34
N SER A 85 -2.83 10.29 -14.54
CA SER A 85 -2.91 11.54 -15.29
C SER A 85 -4.03 12.48 -14.81
N CYS A 86 -5.14 11.92 -14.29
CA CYS A 86 -6.23 12.76 -13.81
C CYS A 86 -5.90 13.31 -12.44
N LYS A 87 -5.96 14.63 -12.32
CA LYS A 87 -5.80 15.30 -11.03
C LYS A 87 -7.16 15.33 -10.34
N GLY A 88 -7.20 14.87 -9.09
CA GLY A 88 -8.39 14.91 -8.25
C GLY A 88 -8.70 16.34 -7.80
N ASP A 89 -9.83 16.52 -7.11
CA ASP A 89 -10.13 17.78 -6.46
C ASP A 89 -9.25 17.95 -5.22
N LEU A 90 -8.74 19.16 -5.00
CA LEU A 90 -7.97 19.51 -3.82
C LEU A 90 -8.93 19.93 -2.70
N GLU A 91 -8.81 19.27 -1.56
CA GLU A 91 -9.54 19.59 -0.34
C GLU A 91 -8.58 20.15 0.71
N GLN A 92 -9.03 21.18 1.43
CA GLN A 92 -8.25 21.72 2.53
C GLN A 92 -8.53 20.92 3.81
N VAL A 93 -7.49 20.33 4.39
CA VAL A 93 -7.56 19.58 5.65
C VAL A 93 -6.51 20.16 6.60
N ALA A 94 -6.98 20.81 7.66
CA ALA A 94 -6.14 21.69 8.47
C ALA A 94 -5.44 22.73 7.56
N GLU A 95 -4.12 22.85 7.62
CA GLU A 95 -3.35 23.81 6.83
C GLU A 95 -2.83 23.23 5.49
N PHE A 96 -3.18 21.97 5.17
CA PHE A 96 -2.76 21.30 3.94
C PHE A 96 -3.86 21.28 2.88
N TRP A 97 -3.47 21.43 1.61
CA TRP A 97 -4.30 21.00 0.49
C TRP A 97 -3.94 19.57 0.12
N ILE A 98 -4.92 18.68 0.05
CA ILE A 98 -4.75 17.24 -0.18
C ILE A 98 -5.68 16.80 -1.31
N PHE A 99 -5.20 15.95 -2.22
CA PHE A 99 -6.05 15.35 -3.24
C PHE A 99 -7.08 14.42 -2.62
N SER A 100 -8.34 14.65 -2.95
CA SER A 100 -9.42 13.68 -2.73
C SER A 100 -9.14 12.41 -3.54
N THR A 101 -9.46 11.24 -2.97
CA THR A 101 -9.36 9.98 -3.72
C THR A 101 -10.45 9.93 -4.78
N ARG A 102 -10.11 10.26 -6.03
CA ARG A 102 -11.00 10.12 -7.17
C ARG A 102 -10.91 8.71 -7.75
N THR A 103 -11.94 7.90 -7.48
CA THR A 103 -12.08 6.56 -8.05
C THR A 103 -12.55 6.64 -9.50
N HIS A 104 -11.98 5.81 -10.36
CA HIS A 104 -12.33 5.63 -11.77
C HIS A 104 -12.93 4.23 -11.95
N ALA A 105 -14.01 4.15 -12.73
CA ALA A 105 -14.57 2.88 -13.17
C ALA A 105 -13.99 2.52 -14.55
N ILE A 106 -13.56 1.26 -14.70
CA ILE A 106 -13.06 0.72 -15.97
C ILE A 106 -14.09 -0.27 -16.52
N GLU A 107 -14.45 -0.08 -17.78
CA GLU A 107 -15.25 -1.03 -18.57
C GLU A 107 -14.43 -1.58 -19.74
N LYS A 108 -15.01 -2.51 -20.51
CA LYS A 108 -14.33 -3.28 -21.57
C LYS A 108 -13.46 -2.45 -22.52
N ASN A 109 -13.85 -1.20 -22.79
CA ASN A 109 -13.21 -0.37 -23.81
C ASN A 109 -12.54 0.91 -23.28
N GLY A 110 -12.45 1.10 -21.95
CA GLY A 110 -11.81 2.30 -21.40
C GLY A 110 -12.31 2.72 -20.03
N CYS A 111 -11.84 3.89 -19.60
CA CYS A 111 -12.33 4.54 -18.39
C CYS A 111 -13.62 5.31 -18.66
N LEU A 112 -14.61 5.19 -17.77
CA LEU A 112 -15.86 5.95 -17.88
C LEU A 112 -15.75 7.41 -17.46
N MET A 113 -14.66 7.78 -16.80
CA MET A 113 -14.49 9.08 -16.12
C MET A 113 -13.42 9.96 -16.76
N CYS A 114 -12.58 9.42 -17.65
CA CYS A 114 -11.59 10.17 -18.40
C CYS A 114 -11.25 9.48 -19.73
N MET A 115 -10.54 10.20 -20.60
CA MET A 115 -10.05 9.70 -21.89
C MET A 115 -8.60 9.18 -21.80
N CYS A 116 -8.07 8.98 -20.60
CA CYS A 116 -6.71 8.48 -20.43
C CYS A 116 -6.62 6.99 -20.78
N SER A 117 -5.45 6.56 -21.23
CA SER A 117 -5.21 5.17 -21.58
C SER A 117 -5.27 4.26 -20.34
N LEU A 118 -5.59 2.98 -20.55
CA LEU A 118 -5.79 2.03 -19.45
C LEU A 118 -4.52 1.78 -18.62
N ASP A 119 -3.34 1.91 -19.21
CA ASP A 119 -2.04 1.84 -18.52
C ASP A 119 -1.83 2.97 -17.51
N GLN A 120 -2.58 4.07 -17.62
CA GLN A 120 -2.56 5.17 -16.65
C GLN A 120 -3.47 4.92 -15.45
N HIS A 121 -4.16 3.77 -15.37
CA HIS A 121 -5.10 3.45 -14.32
C HIS A 121 -4.56 2.34 -13.42
N VAL A 122 -4.36 2.69 -12.14
CA VAL A 122 -3.87 1.75 -11.12
C VAL A 122 -5.03 1.34 -10.24
N THR A 123 -5.20 0.03 -10.01
CA THR A 123 -6.22 -0.48 -9.08
C THR A 123 -6.01 0.06 -7.67
N ILE A 124 -7.08 0.43 -7.00
CA ILE A 124 -7.06 0.85 -5.59
C ILE A 124 -8.06 0.02 -4.79
N ASP A 125 -7.64 -0.42 -3.60
CA ASP A 125 -8.46 -1.28 -2.74
C ASP A 125 -9.30 -0.49 -1.72
N TYR A 126 -8.89 0.73 -1.44
CA TYR A 126 -9.52 1.61 -0.45
C TYR A 126 -9.44 3.07 -0.89
N ALA A 127 -10.38 3.88 -0.40
CA ALA A 127 -10.31 5.33 -0.47
C ALA A 127 -9.77 5.90 0.83
N LEU A 128 -8.90 6.91 0.69
CA LEU A 128 -8.39 7.66 1.83
C LEU A 128 -9.32 8.81 2.18
N SER A 129 -9.47 9.05 3.47
CA SER A 129 -10.16 10.21 4.00
C SER A 129 -9.38 10.77 5.18
N TYR A 130 -9.34 12.09 5.27
CA TYR A 130 -8.54 12.80 6.25
C TYR A 130 -9.47 13.57 7.18
N THR A 131 -9.20 13.54 8.47
CA THR A 131 -10.00 14.24 9.47
C THR A 131 -9.09 15.08 10.35
N ARG A 132 -9.36 16.38 10.44
CA ARG A 132 -8.68 17.26 11.38
C ARG A 132 -9.10 16.92 12.80
N LEU A 133 -8.13 16.76 13.69
CA LEU A 133 -8.31 16.62 15.13
C LEU A 133 -7.77 17.87 15.83
N ASN A 134 -8.56 18.39 16.76
CA ASN A 134 -8.15 19.47 17.65
C ASN A 134 -7.90 18.85 19.02
N ASN A 135 -6.65 18.46 19.31
CA ASN A 135 -6.12 18.10 20.65
C ASN A 135 -4.69 17.57 20.48
N THR A 136 -3.78 17.91 21.41
CA THR A 136 -2.43 17.34 21.47
C THR A 136 -2.23 16.54 22.75
N PHE A 137 -1.40 15.50 22.64
CA PHE A 137 -0.70 14.93 23.77
C PHE A 137 0.77 15.32 23.60
N HIS A 138 1.40 15.88 24.65
CA HIS A 138 2.74 16.49 24.56
C HIS A 138 3.85 15.51 24.16
N ASP A 139 3.63 14.20 24.37
CA ASP A 139 4.60 13.13 24.07
C ASP A 139 4.51 12.58 22.63
N VAL A 140 3.67 13.15 21.76
CA VAL A 140 3.38 12.56 20.44
C VAL A 140 4.48 12.80 19.40
N GLN A 141 5.29 13.86 19.54
CA GLN A 141 6.30 14.19 18.53
C GLN A 141 7.42 13.15 18.43
N ASN A 142 8.02 12.76 19.56
CA ASN A 142 9.08 11.75 19.57
C ASN A 142 8.56 10.41 19.02
N ALA A 143 7.36 10.01 19.44
CA ALA A 143 6.69 8.81 18.94
C ALA A 143 6.44 8.87 17.41
N MET A 144 6.13 10.05 16.85
CA MET A 144 5.98 10.23 15.40
C MET A 144 7.29 10.06 14.65
N VAL A 145 8.39 10.66 15.14
CA VAL A 145 9.72 10.55 14.51
C VAL A 145 10.25 9.12 14.58
N GLU A 146 10.09 8.45 15.71
CA GLU A 146 10.46 7.04 15.88
C GLU A 146 9.67 6.16 14.91
N ARG A 147 8.35 6.38 14.81
CA ARG A 147 7.50 5.64 13.89
C ARG A 147 7.86 5.89 12.42
N LEU A 148 8.13 7.13 12.03
CA LEU A 148 8.58 7.46 10.68
C LEU A 148 9.90 6.75 10.35
N THR A 149 10.83 6.74 11.30
CA THR A 149 12.12 6.07 11.16
C THR A 149 11.97 4.57 11.00
N ALA A 150 11.11 3.95 11.83
CA ALA A 150 10.82 2.51 11.75
C ALA A 150 10.17 2.12 10.42
N LEU A 151 9.20 2.90 9.94
CA LEU A 151 8.58 2.69 8.63
C LEU A 151 9.58 2.85 7.49
N SER A 152 10.41 3.91 7.50
CA SER A 152 11.47 4.14 6.51
C SER A 152 12.45 2.97 6.46
N HIS A 153 12.90 2.50 7.63
CA HIS A 153 13.80 1.36 7.71
C HIS A 153 13.14 0.09 7.14
N ALA A 154 11.88 -0.18 7.52
CA ALA A 154 11.16 -1.33 7.00
C ALA A 154 10.95 -1.29 5.49
N SER A 155 10.69 -0.11 4.92
CA SER A 155 10.62 0.07 3.47
C SER A 155 11.91 -0.36 2.77
N VAL A 156 13.09 -0.02 3.31
CA VAL A 156 14.39 -0.44 2.76
C VAL A 156 14.58 -1.95 2.88
N GLU A 157 14.23 -2.53 4.03
CA GLU A 157 14.27 -3.98 4.24
C GLU A 157 13.40 -4.74 3.23
N PHE A 158 12.16 -4.27 3.05
CA PHE A 158 11.20 -4.83 2.12
C PHE A 158 11.62 -4.66 0.66
N ALA A 159 12.04 -3.47 0.25
CA ALA A 159 12.52 -3.25 -1.12
C ALA A 159 13.72 -4.11 -1.46
N HIS A 160 14.68 -4.22 -0.53
CA HIS A 160 15.83 -5.11 -0.71
C HIS A 160 15.39 -6.56 -0.88
N PHE A 161 14.45 -7.03 -0.06
CA PHE A 161 13.86 -8.36 -0.21
C PHE A 161 13.17 -8.55 -1.57
N LEU A 162 12.34 -7.59 -2.01
CA LEU A 162 11.63 -7.67 -3.28
C LEU A 162 12.58 -7.69 -4.50
N ILE A 163 13.68 -6.93 -4.47
CA ILE A 163 14.62 -6.82 -5.60
C ILE A 163 15.57 -8.01 -5.69
N HIS A 164 15.90 -8.66 -4.58
CA HIS A 164 16.97 -9.68 -4.53
C HIS A 164 16.49 -11.11 -4.25
N THR A 165 15.19 -11.38 -4.25
CA THR A 165 14.64 -12.75 -4.15
C THR A 165 14.20 -13.33 -5.50
N ALA A 166 13.96 -14.65 -5.54
CA ALA A 166 13.37 -15.29 -6.72
C ALA A 166 12.05 -14.57 -7.08
N TYR A 167 11.85 -14.26 -8.36
CA TYR A 167 10.75 -13.41 -8.86
C TYR A 167 10.88 -11.92 -8.51
N SER A 168 12.09 -11.38 -8.62
CA SER A 168 12.36 -9.98 -8.29
C SER A 168 11.65 -8.98 -9.20
N THR A 169 11.23 -7.86 -8.59
CA THR A 169 10.88 -6.66 -9.34
C THR A 169 12.17 -5.98 -9.79
N LYS A 170 12.22 -5.52 -11.04
CA LYS A 170 13.35 -4.69 -11.51
C LYS A 170 13.38 -3.33 -10.83
N ASP A 171 12.21 -2.85 -10.42
CA ASP A 171 12.00 -1.53 -9.86
C ASP A 171 11.84 -1.58 -8.35
N ASP A 172 12.23 -0.49 -7.68
CA ASP A 172 12.02 -0.26 -6.26
C ASP A 172 10.65 0.40 -6.05
N PRO A 173 9.64 -0.33 -5.56
CA PRO A 173 8.29 0.21 -5.48
C PRO A 173 8.13 1.27 -4.37
N PHE A 174 8.99 1.26 -3.35
CA PHE A 174 8.96 2.30 -2.32
C PHE A 174 9.55 3.60 -2.83
N LEU A 175 10.67 3.54 -3.55
CA LEU A 175 11.25 4.72 -4.19
C LEU A 175 10.29 5.32 -5.23
N ASN A 176 9.70 4.47 -6.08
CA ASN A 176 8.71 4.91 -7.06
C ASN A 176 7.53 5.61 -6.38
N GLY A 177 6.99 5.02 -5.31
CA GLY A 177 5.89 5.64 -4.57
C GLY A 177 6.28 6.95 -3.87
N LEU A 178 7.50 7.09 -3.37
CA LEU A 178 8.00 8.36 -2.83
C LEU A 178 8.12 9.44 -3.93
N VAL A 179 8.64 9.08 -5.11
CA VAL A 179 8.73 9.99 -6.26
C VAL A 179 7.34 10.44 -6.70
N GLU A 180 6.37 9.52 -6.77
CA GLU A 180 4.97 9.85 -7.07
C GLU A 180 4.38 10.83 -6.04
N MET A 181 4.59 10.59 -4.73
CA MET A 181 4.13 11.49 -3.67
C MET A 181 4.74 12.90 -3.78
N ILE A 182 6.04 12.99 -4.07
CA ILE A 182 6.73 14.27 -4.28
C ILE A 182 6.14 15.00 -5.49
N ALA A 183 5.87 14.29 -6.60
CA ALA A 183 5.26 14.88 -7.78
C ALA A 183 3.84 15.40 -7.50
N GLU A 184 3.04 14.66 -6.72
CA GLU A 184 1.71 15.10 -6.28
C GLU A 184 1.77 16.37 -5.40
N GLU A 185 2.68 16.42 -4.44
CA GLU A 185 2.84 17.60 -3.57
C GLU A 185 3.41 18.80 -4.34
N THR A 186 4.33 18.56 -5.27
CA THR A 186 4.87 19.61 -6.17
C THR A 186 3.75 20.23 -6.99
N TYR A 187 2.92 19.41 -7.63
CA TYR A 187 1.77 19.88 -8.38
C TYR A 187 0.76 20.64 -7.49
N THR A 188 0.58 20.21 -6.24
CA THR A 188 -0.24 20.96 -5.27
C THR A 188 0.35 22.34 -4.97
N CYS A 189 1.67 22.45 -4.85
CA CYS A 189 2.38 23.72 -4.65
C CYS A 189 2.26 24.65 -5.87
N GLU A 190 2.22 24.11 -7.09
CA GLU A 190 2.00 24.88 -8.32
C GLU A 190 0.60 25.50 -8.37
N ILE A 191 -0.44 24.76 -7.95
CA ILE A 191 -1.82 25.27 -7.90
C ILE A 191 -2.01 26.22 -6.71
N LYS A 192 -1.43 25.90 -5.55
CA LYS A 192 -1.61 26.61 -4.28
C LYS A 192 -0.30 27.28 -3.85
N ILE A 193 0.16 28.21 -4.69
CA ILE A 193 1.48 28.87 -4.62
C ILE A 193 1.82 29.45 -3.22
N SER A 194 0.82 29.96 -2.49
CA SER A 194 1.00 30.56 -1.17
C SER A 194 1.01 29.55 -0.01
N ASN A 195 0.71 28.27 -0.22
CA ASN A 195 0.65 27.29 0.86
C ASN A 195 2.06 26.83 1.29
N ASN A 196 2.52 27.33 2.44
CA ASN A 196 3.83 26.98 2.98
C ASN A 196 3.90 25.56 3.56
N PHE A 197 2.76 24.98 3.97
CA PHE A 197 2.71 23.65 4.56
C PHE A 197 3.00 22.56 3.51
N ASN A 198 2.35 22.62 2.34
CA ASN A 198 2.63 21.71 1.23
C ASN A 198 4.08 21.86 0.72
N LYS A 199 4.66 23.07 0.74
CA LYS A 199 6.08 23.27 0.41
C LYS A 199 7.02 22.57 1.39
N GLN A 200 6.81 22.78 2.69
CA GLN A 200 7.57 22.07 3.73
C GLN A 200 7.41 20.55 3.60
N LEU A 201 6.21 20.06 3.29
CA LEU A 201 6.00 18.62 3.09
C LEU A 201 6.76 18.09 1.88
N CYS A 202 6.81 18.82 0.77
CA CYS A 202 7.59 18.44 -0.41
C CYS A 202 9.10 18.37 -0.09
N GLU A 203 9.62 19.32 0.69
CA GLU A 203 11.02 19.31 1.17
C GLU A 203 11.30 18.11 2.07
N GLU A 204 10.43 17.83 3.04
CA GLU A 204 10.61 16.70 3.97
C GLU A 204 10.46 15.34 3.25
N LEU A 205 9.56 15.22 2.28
CA LEU A 205 9.46 14.02 1.43
C LEU A 205 10.73 13.83 0.58
N SER A 206 11.29 14.91 0.04
CA SER A 206 12.54 14.85 -0.72
C SER A 206 13.72 14.42 0.15
N LYS A 207 13.80 14.92 1.40
CA LYS A 207 14.80 14.46 2.38
C LYS A 207 14.62 12.97 2.68
N LEU A 208 13.39 12.54 2.93
CA LEU A 208 13.07 11.15 3.20
C LEU A 208 13.46 10.23 2.04
N ALA A 209 13.20 10.64 0.79
CA ALA A 209 13.60 9.90 -0.41
C ALA A 209 15.12 9.78 -0.53
N ASN A 210 15.86 10.88 -0.32
CA ASN A 210 17.32 10.86 -0.34
C ASN A 210 17.90 9.95 0.77
N GLU A 211 17.37 10.01 1.99
CA GLU A 211 17.79 9.15 3.09
C GLU A 211 17.48 7.67 2.80
N TYR A 212 16.32 7.39 2.22
CA TYR A 212 15.93 6.06 1.77
C TYR A 212 16.91 5.52 0.74
N GLU A 213 17.24 6.29 -0.31
CA GLU A 213 18.19 5.87 -1.35
C GLU A 213 19.59 5.62 -0.79
N GLN A 214 20.07 6.49 0.11
CA GLN A 214 21.36 6.30 0.78
C GLN A 214 21.41 4.99 1.56
N ARG A 215 20.36 4.67 2.33
CA ARG A 215 20.25 3.42 3.08
C ARG A 215 20.17 2.22 2.14
N MET A 216 19.41 2.31 1.07
CA MET A 216 19.27 1.26 0.07
C MET A 216 20.60 0.97 -0.63
N ASN A 217 21.35 2.01 -1.01
CA ASN A 217 22.67 1.87 -1.62
C ASN A 217 23.70 1.25 -0.65
N LYS A 218 23.68 1.67 0.63
CA LYS A 218 24.49 1.03 1.67
C LYS A 218 24.17 -0.46 1.78
N LYS A 219 22.89 -0.83 1.75
CA LYS A 219 22.47 -2.22 1.86
C LYS A 219 22.90 -3.07 0.66
N LYS A 220 22.74 -2.54 -0.55
CA LYS A 220 23.24 -3.17 -1.80
C LYS A 220 24.75 -3.47 -1.74
N SER A 221 25.53 -2.59 -1.09
CA SER A 221 26.99 -2.78 -0.98
C SER A 221 27.43 -3.90 -0.03
N ILE A 222 26.58 -4.27 0.94
CA ILE A 222 26.93 -5.26 1.98
C ILE A 222 26.68 -6.70 1.49
N GLN A 223 25.91 -6.89 0.40
CA GLN A 223 25.50 -8.22 -0.10
C GLN A 223 24.92 -9.12 1.01
N GLU A 224 24.15 -8.52 1.91
CA GLU A 224 23.58 -9.23 3.05
C GLU A 224 22.55 -10.26 2.57
N ASN A 225 22.71 -11.51 3.02
CA ASN A 225 21.73 -12.56 2.74
C ASN A 225 20.39 -12.21 3.39
N ILE A 226 19.32 -12.35 2.63
CA ILE A 226 18.00 -11.99 3.13
C ILE A 226 17.42 -13.13 3.96
N ASP A 227 17.19 -12.86 5.24
CA ASP A 227 16.58 -13.81 6.17
C ASP A 227 15.05 -13.70 6.15
N LEU A 228 14.38 -14.72 5.60
CA LEU A 228 12.93 -14.75 5.45
C LEU A 228 12.19 -14.67 6.82
N PRO A 229 12.60 -15.39 7.88
CA PRO A 229 12.13 -15.17 9.24
C PRO A 229 12.20 -13.71 9.72
N ALA A 230 13.31 -13.00 9.47
CA ALA A 230 13.43 -11.58 9.81
C ALA A 230 12.42 -10.71 9.03
N VAL A 231 12.20 -11.02 7.75
CA VAL A 231 11.18 -10.33 6.93
C VAL A 231 9.78 -10.53 7.51
N TYR A 232 9.40 -11.75 7.90
CA TYR A 232 8.09 -12.00 8.53
C TYR A 232 7.95 -11.31 9.89
N LYS A 233 9.00 -11.28 10.70
CA LYS A 233 9.02 -10.52 11.96
C LYS A 233 8.75 -9.03 11.68
N LEU A 234 9.35 -8.48 10.63
CA LEU A 234 9.16 -7.09 10.25
C LEU A 234 7.75 -6.82 9.70
N ILE A 235 7.21 -7.70 8.85
CA ILE A 235 5.81 -7.65 8.39
C ILE A 235 4.86 -7.57 9.59
N LYS A 236 5.06 -8.44 10.59
CA LYS A 236 4.25 -8.45 11.81
C LYS A 236 4.33 -7.11 12.55
N ILE A 237 5.54 -6.61 12.84
CA ILE A 237 5.74 -5.33 13.54
C ILE A 237 5.05 -4.18 12.80
N ILE A 238 5.20 -4.10 11.48
CA ILE A 238 4.62 -3.01 10.69
C ILE A 238 3.09 -3.15 10.60
N SER A 239 2.56 -4.37 10.56
CA SER A 239 1.12 -4.64 10.58
C SER A 239 0.44 -4.26 11.90
N GLU A 240 1.21 -4.14 12.99
CA GLU A 240 0.72 -3.70 14.30
C GLU A 240 0.69 -2.16 14.44
N CYS A 241 1.36 -1.42 13.54
CA CYS A 241 1.24 0.03 13.48
C CYS A 241 -0.21 0.43 13.17
N SER A 242 -0.88 1.13 14.09
CA SER A 242 -2.34 1.34 14.03
C SER A 242 -2.83 1.93 12.70
N VAL A 243 -2.14 2.94 12.16
CA VAL A 243 -2.51 3.61 10.91
C VAL A 243 -2.28 2.73 9.68
N VAL A 244 -1.23 1.92 9.69
CA VAL A 244 -0.95 0.94 8.62
C VAL A 244 -1.97 -0.20 8.70
N ARG A 245 -2.26 -0.69 9.91
CA ARG A 245 -3.22 -1.75 10.19
C ARG A 245 -4.62 -1.41 9.68
N GLU A 246 -5.10 -0.20 9.93
CA GLU A 246 -6.42 0.25 9.43
C GLU A 246 -6.49 0.17 7.90
N GLN A 247 -5.43 0.57 7.20
CA GLN A 247 -5.34 0.47 5.74
C GLN A 247 -5.26 -1.00 5.27
N ILE A 248 -4.44 -1.83 5.91
CA ILE A 248 -4.34 -3.26 5.57
C ILE A 248 -5.69 -3.97 5.78
N ILE A 249 -6.43 -3.65 6.83
CA ILE A 249 -7.78 -4.19 7.05
C ILE A 249 -8.71 -3.82 5.89
N ALA A 250 -8.63 -2.59 5.39
CA ALA A 250 -9.43 -2.17 4.23
C ALA A 250 -9.04 -2.95 2.96
N VAL A 251 -7.74 -3.13 2.71
CA VAL A 251 -7.23 -3.96 1.59
C VAL A 251 -7.74 -5.40 1.70
N LYS A 252 -7.53 -6.06 2.85
CA LYS A 252 -7.95 -7.45 3.07
C LYS A 252 -9.47 -7.63 2.95
N LYS A 253 -10.26 -6.62 3.38
CA LYS A 253 -11.71 -6.63 3.20
C LYS A 253 -12.10 -6.51 1.72
N ARG A 254 -11.46 -5.64 0.94
CA ARG A 254 -11.72 -5.54 -0.51
C ARG A 254 -11.42 -6.85 -1.23
N HIS A 255 -10.29 -7.50 -0.93
CA HIS A 255 -9.97 -8.79 -1.55
C HIS A 255 -11.00 -9.87 -1.24
N ARG A 256 -11.47 -9.94 0.01
CA ARG A 256 -12.53 -10.89 0.38
C ARG A 256 -13.79 -10.66 -0.48
N MET A 257 -14.20 -9.40 -0.62
CA MET A 257 -15.34 -9.04 -1.47
C MET A 257 -15.08 -9.39 -2.95
N MET A 258 -13.84 -9.28 -3.43
CA MET A 258 -13.48 -9.64 -4.79
C MET A 258 -13.61 -11.15 -5.03
N ILE A 259 -13.16 -11.96 -4.07
CA ILE A 259 -13.26 -13.42 -4.14
C ILE A 259 -14.75 -13.82 -4.15
N GLU A 260 -15.56 -13.24 -3.27
CA GLU A 260 -17.01 -13.46 -3.22
C GLU A 260 -17.70 -13.07 -4.54
N GLU A 261 -17.33 -11.94 -5.15
CA GLU A 261 -17.81 -11.51 -6.47
C GLU A 261 -17.48 -12.54 -7.56
N TYR A 262 -16.23 -13.01 -7.61
CA TYR A 262 -15.78 -13.99 -8.60
C TYR A 262 -16.47 -15.35 -8.41
N GLU A 263 -16.59 -15.83 -7.18
CA GLU A 263 -17.27 -17.10 -6.89
C GLU A 263 -18.73 -17.07 -7.32
N TYR A 264 -19.41 -15.94 -7.09
CA TYR A 264 -20.79 -15.74 -7.52
C TYR A 264 -20.94 -15.65 -9.06
N GLU A 265 -20.01 -14.99 -9.75
CA GLU A 265 -20.01 -14.91 -11.22
C GLU A 265 -19.80 -16.31 -11.85
N VAL A 266 -18.87 -17.10 -11.32
CA VAL A 266 -18.61 -18.47 -11.80
C VAL A 266 -19.84 -19.37 -11.60
N GLN A 267 -20.57 -19.23 -10.50
CA GLN A 267 -21.79 -20.00 -10.26
C GLN A 267 -22.96 -19.67 -11.21
N LYS A 268 -22.89 -18.54 -11.92
CA LYS A 268 -23.91 -18.12 -12.89
C LYS A 268 -23.61 -18.51 -14.33
N MET A 269 -22.41 -18.99 -14.61
CA MET A 269 -21.97 -19.47 -15.93
C MET A 269 -22.29 -20.95 -16.10
#